data_AF-A0A0H4KWQ7-F1
#
_entry.id   AF-A0A0H4KWQ7-F1
#
_cell.length_a   1.000
_cell.length_b   1.000
_cell.length_c   1.000
_cell.angle_alpha   90.00
_cell.angle_beta   90.00
_cell.angle_gamma   90.00
#
_symmetry.space_group_name_H-M   'P 1'
#
loop_
_entity.id
_entity.type
_entity.pdbx_description
1 polymer ?
#
loop_
_entity_poly.entity_id
_entity_poly.type
_entity_poly.pdbx_seq_one_letter_code
_entity_poly.pdbx_strand_id
1 'polypeptide(L)'
;MKKSWLSIFLPEDEYKEKRILYFLGEAAIIGICVSLLFLIASYIYPLRLINTSLFFSFVVVGQVIYIFLRYIFAGMEYTNTFSSNDYKREMKKIFFQSLTFMFVFFAFYVLISGLPQKQPEWRNMICLPILSGFLMFLMNFISLKSSYRKNNG
;
A
#
# COMPACT_ATOMS: atom_id res chain seq x y z
N MET A 1 -23.69 0.76 13.98
CA MET A 1 -22.84 -0.10 13.11
C MET A 1 -23.55 -1.41 12.83
N LYS A 2 -23.52 -1.91 11.59
CA LYS A 2 -24.04 -3.25 11.27
C LYS A 2 -23.16 -4.28 11.98
N LYS A 3 -23.76 -5.25 12.69
CA LYS A 3 -23.03 -6.34 13.36
C LYS A 3 -22.42 -7.25 12.29
N SER A 4 -21.19 -6.95 11.88
CA SER A 4 -20.40 -7.75 10.95
C SER A 4 -19.00 -7.92 11.52
N TRP A 5 -18.38 -9.08 11.31
CA TRP A 5 -16.99 -9.33 11.72
C TRP A 5 -16.01 -8.33 11.09
N LEU A 6 -16.32 -7.80 9.90
CA LEU A 6 -15.55 -6.74 9.25
C LEU A 6 -15.48 -5.44 10.07
N SER A 7 -16.49 -5.17 10.90
CA SER A 7 -16.54 -3.94 11.71
C SER A 7 -15.41 -3.84 12.74
N ILE A 8 -14.77 -4.95 13.08
CA ILE A 8 -13.60 -4.99 13.98
C ILE A 8 -12.37 -4.32 13.33
N PHE A 9 -12.28 -4.34 12.01
CA PHE A 9 -11.13 -3.84 11.25
C PHE A 9 -11.37 -2.48 10.59
N LEU A 10 -12.60 -1.96 10.65
CA LEU A 10 -12.96 -0.70 10.02
C LEU A 10 -12.74 0.48 10.98
N PRO A 11 -12.35 1.66 10.45
CA PRO A 11 -12.20 2.86 11.26
C PRO A 11 -13.56 3.35 11.77
N GLU A 12 -13.57 4.02 12.92
CA GLU A 12 -14.79 4.61 13.51
C GLU A 12 -15.36 5.78 12.71
N ASP A 13 -14.53 6.42 11.88
CA ASP A 13 -14.92 7.50 10.99
C ASP A 13 -15.77 6.97 9.82
N GLU A 14 -17.04 7.37 9.77
CA GLU A 14 -18.03 6.91 8.79
C GLU A 14 -17.59 7.15 7.33
N TYR A 15 -16.89 8.25 7.06
CA TYR A 15 -16.42 8.55 5.70
C TYR A 15 -15.32 7.56 5.28
N LYS A 16 -14.38 7.30 6.18
CA LYS A 16 -13.28 6.34 5.95
C LYS A 16 -13.82 4.91 5.86
N GLU A 17 -14.76 4.55 6.72
CA GLU A 17 -15.43 3.24 6.70
C GLU A 17 -16.05 2.98 5.33
N LYS A 18 -16.89 3.90 4.84
CA LYS A 18 -17.56 3.77 3.54
C LYS A 18 -16.55 3.64 2.40
N ARG A 19 -15.52 4.49 2.36
CA ARG A 19 -14.49 4.45 1.31
C ARG A 19 -13.74 3.12 1.28
N ILE A 20 -13.33 2.60 2.44
CA ILE A 20 -12.63 1.31 2.54
C ILE A 20 -13.55 0.18 2.04
N LEU A 21 -14.82 0.18 2.45
CA LEU A 21 -15.81 -0.80 1.96
C LEU A 21 -16.00 -0.72 0.44
N TYR A 22 -16.04 0.48 -0.14
CA TYR A 22 -16.09 0.64 -1.60
C TYR A 22 -14.85 0.05 -2.28
N PHE A 23 -13.65 0.31 -1.77
CA PHE A 23 -12.41 -0.23 -2.36
C PHE A 23 -12.33 -1.76 -2.25
N LEU A 24 -12.78 -2.32 -1.12
CA LEU A 24 -12.90 -3.77 -0.95
C LEU A 24 -13.90 -4.37 -1.95
N GLY A 25 -15.05 -3.72 -2.15
CA GLY A 25 -16.04 -4.14 -3.14
C GLY A 25 -15.53 -4.05 -4.58
N GLU A 26 -14.90 -2.93 -4.96
CA GLU A 26 -14.26 -2.74 -6.27
C GLU A 26 -13.22 -3.85 -6.53
N ALA A 27 -12.32 -4.11 -5.57
CA ALA A 27 -11.29 -5.13 -5.68
C ALA A 27 -11.86 -6.55 -5.80
N ALA A 28 -12.91 -6.86 -5.04
CA ALA A 28 -13.61 -8.14 -5.12
C ALA A 28 -14.22 -8.36 -6.52
N ILE A 29 -14.92 -7.35 -7.05
CA ILE A 29 -15.52 -7.42 -8.40
C ILE A 29 -14.44 -7.60 -9.46
N ILE A 30 -13.35 -6.81 -9.41
CA ILE A 30 -12.23 -6.94 -10.35
C ILE A 30 -11.63 -8.34 -10.29
N GLY A 31 -11.38 -8.87 -9.09
CA GLY A 31 -10.83 -10.22 -8.93
C GLY A 31 -11.75 -11.32 -9.47
N ILE A 32 -13.06 -11.19 -9.28
CA ILE A 32 -14.06 -12.09 -9.86
C ILE A 32 -14.01 -12.02 -11.39
N CYS A 33 -14.04 -10.82 -11.97
CA CYS A 33 -13.98 -10.63 -13.42
C CYS A 33 -12.70 -11.22 -14.03
N VAL A 34 -11.54 -10.95 -13.44
CA VAL A 34 -10.24 -11.49 -13.89
C VAL A 34 -10.21 -13.02 -13.79
N SER A 35 -10.75 -13.58 -12.70
CA SER A 35 -10.83 -15.04 -12.53
C SER A 35 -11.77 -15.69 -13.54
N LEU A 36 -12.93 -15.09 -13.82
CA LEU A 36 -13.86 -15.57 -14.84
C LEU A 36 -13.24 -15.52 -16.24
N LEU A 37 -12.55 -14.44 -16.60
CA LEU A 37 -11.84 -14.33 -17.87
C LEU A 37 -10.76 -15.41 -18.01
N PHE A 38 -10.03 -15.71 -16.94
CA PHE A 38 -9.05 -16.79 -16.95
C PHE A 38 -9.69 -18.16 -17.14
N LEU A 39 -10.82 -18.43 -16.47
CA LEU A 39 -11.55 -19.69 -16.67
C LEU A 39 -12.01 -19.84 -18.12
N ILE A 40 -12.61 -18.81 -18.71
CA ILE A 40 -13.03 -18.80 -20.12
C ILE A 40 -11.82 -19.02 -21.04
N ALA A 41 -10.72 -18.31 -20.81
CA ALA A 41 -9.50 -18.46 -21.60
C ALA A 41 -8.90 -19.88 -21.49
N SER A 42 -8.93 -20.47 -20.30
CA SER A 42 -8.43 -21.83 -20.06
C SER A 42 -9.29 -22.92 -20.70
N TYR A 43 -10.57 -22.63 -20.93
CA TYR A 43 -11.49 -23.51 -21.65
C TYR A 43 -11.25 -23.47 -23.16
N ILE A 44 -11.00 -22.28 -23.72
CA ILE A 44 -10.79 -22.09 -25.16
C ILE A 44 -9.36 -22.47 -25.58
N TYR A 45 -8.37 -22.18 -24.74
CA TYR A 45 -6.96 -22.41 -25.03
C TYR A 45 -6.32 -23.29 -23.96
N PRO A 46 -5.51 -24.30 -24.34
CA PRO A 46 -4.76 -25.09 -23.37
C PRO A 46 -3.61 -24.26 -22.78
N LEU A 47 -3.91 -23.51 -21.70
CA LEU A 47 -2.97 -22.66 -20.96
C LEU A 47 -1.95 -23.46 -20.12
N ARG A 48 -1.33 -24.48 -20.71
CA ARG A 48 -0.42 -25.43 -20.03
C ARG A 48 0.81 -24.78 -19.40
N LEU A 49 1.17 -23.57 -19.83
CA LEU A 49 2.30 -22.80 -19.32
C LEU A 49 1.99 -22.00 -18.05
N ILE A 50 0.70 -21.76 -17.75
CA ILE A 50 0.31 -20.92 -16.62
C ILE A 50 -0.01 -21.83 -15.43
N ASN A 51 0.84 -21.77 -14.41
CA ASN A 51 0.54 -22.43 -13.15
C ASN A 51 -0.65 -21.74 -12.47
N THR A 52 -1.74 -22.48 -12.28
CA THR A 52 -2.99 -22.00 -11.68
C THR A 52 -2.77 -21.40 -10.27
N SER A 53 -1.86 -21.96 -9.48
CA SER A 53 -1.58 -21.41 -8.13
C SER A 53 -0.87 -20.06 -8.19
N LEU A 54 0.04 -19.87 -9.15
CA LEU A 54 0.69 -18.58 -9.39
C LEU A 54 -0.31 -17.54 -9.89
N PHE A 55 -1.24 -17.94 -10.76
CA PHE A 55 -2.28 -17.04 -11.24
C PHE A 55 -3.17 -16.53 -10.09
N PHE A 56 -3.70 -17.42 -9.25
CA PHE A 56 -4.54 -16.98 -8.12
C PHE A 56 -3.76 -16.17 -7.09
N SER A 57 -2.49 -16.50 -6.87
CA SER A 57 -1.59 -15.66 -6.04
C SER A 57 -1.48 -14.25 -6.61
N PHE A 58 -1.31 -14.12 -7.93
CA PHE A 58 -1.27 -12.82 -8.60
C PHE A 58 -2.59 -12.06 -8.49
N VAL A 59 -3.74 -12.74 -8.60
CA VAL A 59 -5.06 -12.09 -8.42
C VAL A 59 -5.20 -11.52 -7.01
N VAL A 60 -4.89 -12.31 -5.97
CA VAL A 60 -5.00 -11.86 -4.57
C VAL A 60 -4.03 -10.71 -4.29
N VAL A 61 -2.76 -10.83 -4.71
CA VAL A 61 -1.77 -9.75 -4.56
C VAL A 61 -2.22 -8.51 -5.32
N GLY A 62 -2.77 -8.66 -6.52
CA GLY A 62 -3.30 -7.57 -7.33
C GLY A 62 -4.46 -6.84 -6.64
N GLN A 63 -5.38 -7.57 -5.99
CA GLN A 63 -6.46 -6.98 -5.21
C GLN A 63 -5.94 -6.15 -4.04
N VAL A 64 -4.97 -6.69 -3.29
CA VAL A 64 -4.34 -5.97 -2.17
C VAL A 64 -3.67 -4.69 -2.67
N ILE A 65 -2.86 -4.78 -3.73
CA ILE A 65 -2.21 -3.62 -4.35
C ILE A 65 -3.25 -2.59 -4.80
N TYR A 66 -4.34 -3.01 -5.44
CA TYR A 66 -5.40 -2.13 -5.89
C TYR A 66 -6.02 -1.35 -4.72
N ILE A 67 -6.38 -2.04 -3.63
CA ILE A 67 -6.96 -1.43 -2.43
C ILE A 67 -5.97 -0.41 -1.84
N PHE A 68 -4.69 -0.78 -1.68
CA PHE A 68 -3.66 0.11 -1.16
C PHE A 68 -3.47 1.35 -2.02
N LEU A 69 -3.41 1.20 -3.35
CA LEU A 69 -3.30 2.34 -4.26
C LEU A 69 -4.52 3.25 -4.16
N ARG A 70 -5.73 2.69 -4.17
CA ARG A 70 -6.98 3.48 -4.04
C ARG A 70 -7.02 4.22 -2.71
N TYR A 71 -6.58 3.58 -1.63
CA TYR A 71 -6.47 4.20 -0.31
C TYR A 71 -5.50 5.40 -0.33
N ILE A 72 -4.29 5.21 -0.84
CA ILE A 72 -3.28 6.27 -0.95
C ILE A 72 -3.80 7.42 -1.81
N PHE A 73 -4.35 7.14 -2.99
CA PHE A 73 -4.92 8.17 -3.87
C PHE A 73 -6.19 8.81 -3.29
N ALA A 74 -6.88 8.17 -2.36
CA ALA A 74 -8.01 8.78 -1.68
C ALA A 74 -7.55 9.94 -0.76
N GLY A 75 -6.32 9.93 -0.27
CA GLY A 75 -5.74 11.01 0.55
C GLY A 75 -6.47 11.20 1.88
N MET A 76 -7.13 10.15 2.38
CA MET A 76 -8.04 10.21 3.53
C MET A 76 -7.33 10.47 4.87
N GLU A 77 -6.00 10.39 4.87
CA GLU A 77 -5.16 10.61 6.06
C GLU A 77 -4.94 12.10 6.36
N TYR A 78 -5.03 12.97 5.36
CA TYR A 78 -4.66 14.38 5.46
C TYR A 78 -5.88 15.31 5.30
N THR A 79 -6.95 15.08 6.05
CA THR A 79 -8.22 15.81 5.93
C THR A 79 -8.11 17.32 6.25
N ASN A 80 -7.09 17.73 7.01
CA ASN A 80 -6.94 19.11 7.51
C ASN A 80 -5.91 19.96 6.74
N THR A 81 -5.47 19.54 5.56
CA THR A 81 -4.52 20.31 4.74
C THR A 81 -5.26 21.25 3.80
N PHE A 82 -5.62 22.43 4.30
CA PHE A 82 -6.28 23.48 3.50
C PHE A 82 -5.29 24.57 3.08
N SER A 83 -4.26 24.87 3.88
CA SER A 83 -3.28 25.91 3.55
C SER A 83 -1.96 25.35 2.98
N SER A 84 -1.24 26.18 2.23
CA SER A 84 0.12 25.87 1.74
C SER A 84 1.13 25.69 2.88
N ASN A 85 0.89 26.33 4.03
CA ASN A 85 1.71 26.18 5.23
C ASN A 85 1.51 24.80 5.88
N ASP A 86 0.26 24.32 5.94
CA ASP A 86 -0.05 22.99 6.47
C ASP A 86 0.57 21.89 5.59
N TYR A 87 0.51 22.04 4.27
CA TYR A 87 1.14 21.13 3.33
C TYR A 87 2.66 21.03 3.55
N LYS A 88 3.36 22.16 3.66
CA LYS A 88 4.82 22.18 3.93
C LYS A 88 5.16 21.55 5.28
N ARG A 89 4.34 21.78 6.30
CA ARG A 89 4.53 21.20 7.64
C ARG A 89 4.38 19.68 7.61
N GLU A 90 3.31 19.16 7.01
CA GLU A 90 3.09 17.71 6.88
C GLU A 90 4.17 17.05 6.00
N MET A 91 4.59 17.71 4.92
CA MET A 91 5.67 17.21 4.08
C MET A 91 6.99 17.02 4.85
N LYS A 92 7.35 18.00 5.70
CA LYS A 92 8.53 17.90 6.57
C LYS A 92 8.36 16.74 7.57
N LYS A 93 7.18 16.58 8.15
CA LYS A 93 6.87 15.49 9.08
C LYS A 93 7.01 14.11 8.42
N ILE A 94 6.44 13.92 7.23
CA ILE A 94 6.57 12.68 6.44
C ILE A 94 8.04 12.35 6.18
N PHE A 95 8.84 13.36 5.81
CA PHE A 95 10.28 13.17 5.58
C PHE A 95 10.99 12.66 6.85
N PHE A 96 10.79 13.30 8.00
CA PHE A 96 11.41 12.87 9.26
C PHE A 96 10.91 11.51 9.73
N GLN A 97 9.62 11.20 9.55
CA GLN A 97 9.06 9.89 9.89
C GLN A 97 9.66 8.78 9.02
N SER A 98 9.78 9.03 7.71
CA SER A 98 10.36 8.06 6.76
C SER A 98 11.85 7.82 7.05
N LEU A 99 12.58 8.89 7.40
CA LEU A 99 13.98 8.79 7.81
C LEU A 99 14.13 8.02 9.12
N THR A 100 13.28 8.31 10.11
CA THR A 100 13.28 7.61 11.40
C THR A 100 12.97 6.13 11.21
N PHE A 101 11.96 5.80 10.40
CA PHE A 101 11.63 4.43 10.04
C PHE A 101 12.81 3.71 9.38
N MET A 102 13.49 4.36 8.42
CA MET A 102 14.67 3.80 7.77
C MET A 102 15.77 3.44 8.78
N PHE A 103 16.08 4.33 9.72
CA PHE A 103 17.10 4.08 10.75
C PHE A 103 16.68 2.98 11.73
N VAL A 104 15.43 3.00 12.19
CA VAL A 104 14.89 1.99 13.10
C VAL A 104 14.88 0.62 12.42
N PHE A 105 14.42 0.54 11.17
CA PHE A 105 14.39 -0.68 10.39
C PHE A 105 15.80 -1.22 10.12
N PHE A 106 16.75 -0.35 9.78
CA PHE A 106 18.16 -0.73 9.66
C PHE A 106 18.69 -1.29 10.98
N ALA A 107 18.47 -0.62 12.12
CA ALA A 107 18.92 -1.09 13.43
C ALA A 107 18.34 -2.47 13.78
N PHE A 108 17.04 -2.68 13.57
CA PHE A 108 16.43 -4.00 13.74
C PHE A 108 17.01 -5.06 12.81
N TYR A 109 17.26 -4.69 11.55
CA TYR A 109 17.85 -5.60 10.58
C TYR A 109 19.27 -6.04 11.00
N VAL A 110 20.09 -5.12 11.53
CA VAL A 110 21.40 -5.44 12.15
C VAL A 110 21.24 -6.38 13.33
N LEU A 111 20.30 -6.10 14.23
CA LEU A 111 20.11 -6.87 15.46
C LEU A 111 19.70 -8.32 15.17
N ILE A 112 18.88 -8.54 14.15
CA ILE A 112 18.39 -9.87 13.78
C ILE A 112 19.41 -10.63 12.93
N SER A 113 20.04 -9.96 11.95
CA SER A 113 20.89 -10.61 10.94
C SER A 113 22.37 -10.64 11.32
N GLY A 114 22.77 -9.88 12.34
CA GLY A 114 24.17 -9.65 12.70
C GLY A 114 24.88 -8.65 11.78
N LEU A 115 26.15 -8.36 12.10
CA LEU A 115 26.99 -7.49 11.26
C LEU A 115 27.56 -8.29 10.07
N PRO A 116 27.45 -7.78 8.84
CA PRO A 116 27.97 -8.49 7.67
C PRO A 116 29.49 -8.50 7.66
N GLN A 117 30.06 -9.64 7.27
CA GLN A 117 31.52 -9.80 7.16
C GLN A 117 32.03 -9.57 5.74
N LYS A 118 31.16 -9.61 4.73
CA LYS A 118 31.53 -9.42 3.32
C LYS A 118 30.84 -8.20 2.71
N GLN A 119 31.55 -7.49 1.83
CA GLN A 119 31.02 -6.33 1.09
C GLN A 119 29.66 -6.54 0.38
N PRO A 120 29.37 -7.66 -0.32
CA PRO A 120 28.06 -7.85 -0.96
C PRO A 120 26.89 -7.92 0.03
N GLU A 121 27.14 -8.34 1.28
CA GLU A 121 26.11 -8.45 2.31
C GLU A 121 25.75 -7.07 2.87
N TRP A 122 26.73 -6.16 2.99
CA TRP A 122 26.50 -4.75 3.34
C TRP A 122 25.56 -4.05 2.36
N ARG A 123 25.69 -4.33 1.05
CA ARG A 123 24.80 -3.74 0.04
C ARG A 123 23.36 -4.15 0.28
N ASN A 124 23.10 -5.45 0.51
CA ASN A 124 21.74 -5.94 0.75
C ASN A 124 21.16 -5.35 2.03
N MET A 125 21.99 -5.27 3.07
CA MET A 125 21.65 -4.72 4.37
C MET A 125 21.28 -3.24 4.33
N ILE A 126 21.94 -2.43 3.49
CA ILE A 126 21.68 -1.00 3.36
C ILE A 126 20.55 -0.73 2.37
N CYS A 127 20.50 -1.46 1.26
CA CYS A 127 19.55 -1.23 0.18
C CYS A 127 18.10 -1.43 0.63
N LEU A 128 17.83 -2.47 1.43
CA LEU A 128 16.47 -2.80 1.86
C LEU A 128 15.84 -1.71 2.75
N PRO A 129 16.52 -1.21 3.82
CA PRO A 129 16.04 -0.07 4.58
C PRO A 129 15.83 1.19 3.76
N ILE A 130 16.79 1.54 2.89
CA ILE A 130 16.66 2.73 2.03
C ILE A 130 15.43 2.61 1.13
N LEU A 131 15.26 1.47 0.47
CA LEU A 131 14.13 1.23 -0.43
C LEU A 131 12.80 1.30 0.34
N SER A 132 12.73 0.67 1.51
CA SER A 132 11.52 0.68 2.34
C SER A 132 11.17 2.09 2.84
N GLY A 133 12.15 2.88 3.30
CA GLY A 133 11.95 4.27 3.71
C GLY A 133 11.55 5.17 2.54
N PHE A 134 12.15 4.96 1.37
CA PHE A 134 11.77 5.68 0.15
C PHE A 134 10.33 5.36 -0.28
N LEU A 135 9.92 4.09 -0.25
CA LEU A 135 8.55 3.70 -0.56
C LEU A 135 7.55 4.29 0.45
N MET A 136 7.86 4.24 1.74
CA MET A 136 7.04 4.86 2.79
C MET A 136 6.87 6.37 2.55
N PHE A 137 7.96 7.07 2.21
CA PHE A 137 7.92 8.49 1.87
C PHE A 137 7.03 8.73 0.65
N LEU A 138 7.21 7.95 -0.41
CA LEU A 138 6.45 8.10 -1.66
C LEU A 138 4.94 7.90 -1.44
N MET A 139 4.55 6.86 -0.69
CA MET A 139 3.15 6.57 -0.39
C MET A 139 2.49 7.74 0.37
N ASN A 140 3.14 8.22 1.43
CA ASN A 140 2.64 9.34 2.22
C ASN A 140 2.61 10.65 1.43
N PHE A 141 3.63 10.90 0.60
CA PHE A 141 3.68 12.06 -0.28
C PHE A 141 2.54 12.07 -1.30
N ILE A 142 2.25 10.93 -1.94
CA ILE A 142 1.15 10.82 -2.90
C ILE A 142 -0.19 11.05 -2.19
N SER A 143 -0.37 10.48 -1.00
CA SER A 143 -1.56 10.68 -0.15
C SER A 143 -1.77 12.16 0.19
N LEU A 144 -0.71 12.83 0.66
CA LEU A 144 -0.72 14.26 0.99
C LEU A 144 -1.01 15.14 -0.24
N LYS A 145 -0.33 14.88 -1.37
CA LYS A 145 -0.52 15.62 -2.62
C LYS A 145 -1.96 15.46 -3.15
N SER A 146 -2.51 14.25 -3.07
CA SER A 146 -3.89 13.98 -3.49
C SER A 146 -4.89 14.74 -2.61
N SER A 147 -4.69 14.75 -1.29
CA SER A 147 -5.55 15.50 -0.37
C SER A 147 -5.50 17.00 -0.63
N TYR A 148 -4.29 17.57 -0.73
CA TYR A 148 -4.11 19.00 -1.00
C TYR A 148 -4.79 19.45 -2.31
N ARG A 149 -4.68 18.64 -3.37
CA ARG A 149 -5.35 18.92 -4.66
C ARG A 149 -6.87 18.91 -4.53
N LYS A 150 -7.45 18.05 -3.70
CA LYS A 150 -8.91 17.97 -3.50
C LYS A 150 -9.46 19.10 -2.64
N ASN A 151 -8.65 19.66 -1.74
CA ASN A 151 -9.07 20.74 -0.85
C ASN A 151 -8.90 22.13 -1.47
N ASN A 152 -8.02 22.28 -2.47
CA ASN A 152 -7.66 23.56 -3.09
C ASN A 152 -8.00 23.66 -4.59
N GLY A 153 -8.81 22.73 -5.12
CA GLY A 153 -9.34 22.76 -6.49
C GLY A 153 -10.85 22.61 -6.46
#